data_AF-A0A2V5Y438-F1
#
_entry.id   AF-A0A2V5Y438-F1
#
_cell.length_a   1.000
_cell.length_b   1.000
_cell.length_c   1.000
_cell.angle_alpha   90.00
_cell.angle_beta   90.00
_cell.angle_gamma   90.00
#
_symmetry.space_group_name_H-M   'P 1'
#
loop_
_entity.id
_entity.type
_entity.pdbx_description
1 polymer ?
#
loop_
_entity_poly.entity_id
_entity_poly.type
_entity_poly.pdbx_seq_one_letter_code
_entity_poly.pdbx_strand_id
1 'polypeptide(L)' 'MAYRSFTSFLAALEKAGELKRITVPVDTDLLIAEWADREMKSPGGGKAL' A
#
# COMPACT_ATOMS: atom_id res chain seq x y z
N MET A 1 -14.59 -9.24 8.85
CA MET A 1 -15.59 -9.15 7.76
C MET A 1 -14.86 -9.37 6.45
N ALA A 2 -15.35 -10.22 5.55
CA ALA A 2 -14.73 -10.38 4.23
C ALA A 2 -15.15 -9.23 3.32
N TYR A 3 -14.19 -8.64 2.61
CA TYR A 3 -14.46 -7.61 1.61
C TYR A 3 -15.10 -8.25 0.37
N ARG A 4 -16.08 -7.57 -0.23
CA ARG A 4 -16.84 -8.09 -1.38
C ARG A 4 -16.14 -7.86 -2.72
N SER A 5 -15.15 -6.98 -2.74
CA SER A 5 -14.29 -6.69 -3.89
C SER A 5 -12.96 -6.11 -3.44
N PHE A 6 -11.97 -6.15 -4.32
CA PHE A 6 -10.67 -5.50 -4.08
C PHE A 6 -10.83 -3.98 -3.86
N THR A 7 -11.68 -3.30 -4.63
CA THR A 7 -11.97 -1.87 -4.43
C THR A 7 -12.56 -1.59 -3.04
N SER A 8 -13.46 -2.45 -2.55
CA SER A 8 -14.02 -2.30 -1.20
C SER A 8 -12.99 -2.49 -0.09
N PHE A 9 -11.98 -3.33 -0.33
CA PHE A 9 -10.83 -3.48 0.57
C PHE A 9 -9.95 -2.22 0.56
N LEU A 10 -9.59 -1.71 -0.62
CA LEU A 10 -8.79 -0.49 -0.75
C LEU A 10 -9.46 0.71 -0.06
N ALA A 11 -10.77 0.89 -0.25
CA ALA A 11 -11.51 1.96 0.40
C ALA A 11 -11.51 1.84 1.94
N ALA A 12 -11.50 0.61 2.47
CA ALA A 12 -11.39 0.39 3.90
C ALA A 12 -10.00 0.75 4.45
N LEU A 13 -8.94 0.39 3.72
CA LEU A 13 -7.56 0.80 4.07
C LEU A 13 -7.41 2.32 4.03
N GLU A 14 -7.94 2.99 3.00
CA GLU A 14 -7.90 4.44 2.87
C GLU A 14 -8.65 5.12 4.02
N LYS A 15 -9.85 4.63 4.37
CA LYS A 15 -10.62 5.14 5.52
C LYS A 15 -9.92 4.92 6.86
N ALA A 16 -9.18 3.81 7.00
CA ALA A 16 -8.40 3.52 8.20
C ALA A 16 -7.08 4.32 8.27
N GLY A 17 -6.70 5.01 7.19
CA GLY A 17 -5.41 5.71 7.08
C GLY A 17 -4.22 4.77 6.84
N GLU A 18 -4.49 3.53 6.42
CA GLU A 18 -3.49 2.46 6.19
C GLU A 18 -3.05 2.34 4.72
N LEU A 19 -3.60 3.18 3.82
CA LEU A 19 -3.20 3.26 2.42
C LEU A 19 -2.55 4.61 2.11
N LYS A 20 -1.35 4.59 1.52
CA LYS A 20 -0.60 5.77 1.10
C LYS A 20 -0.59 5.86 -0.43
N ARG A 21 -1.24 6.89 -0.98
CA ARG A 21 -1.26 7.14 -2.43
C ARG A 21 0.07 7.71 -2.91
N ILE A 22 0.70 7.05 -3.87
CA ILE A 22 1.86 7.57 -4.60
C ILE A 22 1.37 8.37 -5.81
N THR A 23 1.64 9.67 -5.84
CA THR A 23 1.20 10.59 -6.91
C THR A 23 2.33 11.02 -7.86
N VAL A 24 3.52 10.46 -7.67
CA VAL A 24 4.69 10.71 -8.51
C VAL A 24 4.97 9.49 -9.38
N PRO A 25 5.53 9.65 -10.59
CA PRO A 25 6.01 8.52 -11.37
C PRO A 25 7.05 7.72 -10.57
N VAL A 26 6.96 6.39 -10.64
CA VAL A 26 7.91 5.46 -10.02
C VAL A 26 8.38 4.49 -11.09
N ASP A 27 9.68 4.19 -11.08
CA ASP A 27 10.25 3.20 -11.98
C ASP A 27 9.69 1.80 -11.66
N THR A 28 9.27 1.10 -12.71
CA THR A 28 8.79 -0.28 -12.61
C THR A 28 9.94 -1.26 -12.48
N ASP A 29 11.15 -0.88 -12.89
CA ASP A 29 12.35 -1.68 -12.72
C ASP A 29 12.92 -1.46 -11.30
N LEU A 30 12.65 -2.43 -10.43
CA LEU A 30 13.13 -2.55 -9.05
C LEU A 30 12.70 -1.45 -8.05
N LEU A 31 12.47 -0.21 -8.48
CA LEU A 31 12.20 0.89 -7.55
C LEU A 31 10.86 0.73 -6.82
N ILE A 32 9.78 0.40 -7.55
CA ILE A 32 8.48 0.13 -6.92
C ILE A 32 8.56 -1.04 -5.91
N ALA A 33 9.41 -2.04 -6.18
CA ALA A 33 9.61 -3.17 -5.30
C ALA A 33 10.42 -2.80 -4.04
N GLU A 34 11.45 -1.95 -4.16
CA GLU A 34 12.21 -1.46 -2.99
C GLU A 34 11.31 -0.64 -2.05
N TRP A 35 10.42 0.19 -2.59
CA TRP A 35 9.50 0.97 -1.79
C TRP A 35 8.53 0.08 -1.00
N ALA A 36 7.97 -0.94 -1.66
CA ALA A 36 7.12 -1.93 -1.00
C ALA A 36 7.88 -2.72 0.07
N ASP A 37 9.11 -3.18 -0.24
CA ASP A 37 9.95 -3.93 0.69
C ASP A 37 10.29 -3.13 1.96
N ARG A 38 10.55 -1.82 1.81
CA ARG A 38 10.79 -0.92 2.94
C ARG A 38 9.58 -0.77 3.86
N GLU A 39 8.38 -0.60 3.32
CA GLU A 39 7.15 -0.54 4.13
C GLU A 39 6.93 -1.87 4.86
N MET A 40 7.01 -2.99 4.15
CA MET A 40 6.84 -4.34 4.73
C MET A 40 7.83 -4.63 5.87
N LYS A 41 9.06 -4.12 5.78
CA LYS A 41 10.11 -4.30 6.79
C LYS A 41 10.11 -3.23 7.89
N SER A 42 9.23 -2.24 7.80
CA SER A 42 9.09 -1.23 8.86
C SER A 42 8.49 -1.87 10.13
N PRO A 43 8.81 -1.37 11.33
CA PRO A 43 8.21 -1.88 12.56
C PRO A 43 6.67 -1.88 12.48
N GLY A 44 6.06 -3.04 12.72
CA GLY A 44 4.60 -3.22 12.59
C GLY A 44 4.08 -3.44 11.16
N GLY A 45 4.96 -3.56 10.15
CA GLY A 45 4.60 -3.92 8.77
C GLY A 45 4.28 -2.76 7.83
N GLY A 46 4.43 -1.51 8.30
CA GLY A 46 4.23 -0.30 7.47
C GLY A 46 2.82 -0.13 6.92
N LYS A 47 2.67 0.77 5.95
CA LYS A 47 1.40 1.02 5.26
C LYS A 47 1.38 0.38 3.87
N ALA A 48 0.17 0.17 3.35
CA ALA A 48 -0.01 -0.18 1.94
C ALA A 48 0.35 1.03 1.04
N LEU A 49 0.92 0.74 -0.14
CA LEU A 49 1.25 1.71 -1.19
C LEU A 49 0.30 1.58 -2.38
#